data_AF-A0A364RAQ8-F1
#
_entry.id   AF-A0A364RAQ8-F1
#
_cell.length_a   1.000
_cell.length_b   1.000
_cell.length_c   1.000
_cell.angle_alpha   90.00
_cell.angle_beta   90.00
_cell.angle_gamma   90.00
#
_symmetry.space_group_name_H-M   'P 1'
#
loop_
_entity.id
_entity.type
_entity.pdbx_description
1 polymer ?
#
loop_
_entity_poly.entity_id
_entity_poly.type
_entity_poly.pdbx_seq_one_letter_code
_entity_poly.pdbx_strand_id
1 'polypeptide(L)'
;MRQGTSISYNDQGQKVEEAIYKDGQLTGSVRCWGDDGKEILSKKIYRTVTVLEPQVGYLVSYYNPGNSRTLIPVTLPENTVRWYYEFTAYRNKADVEAIRNTFQLASDYLYSLIKLAS
;
A
#
# COMPACT_ATOMS: atom_id res chain seq x y z
N MET A 1 7.46 15.18 23.72
CA MET A 1 6.64 14.80 22.55
C MET A 1 6.32 13.32 22.65
N ARG A 2 5.12 12.87 22.25
CA ARG A 2 4.75 11.44 22.27
C ARG A 2 5.45 10.70 21.12
N GLN A 3 6.00 9.53 21.40
CA GLN A 3 6.69 8.65 20.45
C GLN A 3 6.32 7.19 20.77
N GLY A 4 5.91 6.42 19.76
CA GLY A 4 5.49 5.02 19.91
C GLY A 4 4.01 4.85 20.25
N THR A 5 3.67 3.68 20.79
CA THR A 5 2.29 3.33 21.16
C THR A 5 1.88 4.01 22.46
N SER A 6 0.76 4.73 22.42
CA SER A 6 0.08 5.33 23.56
C SER A 6 -1.17 4.52 23.87
N ILE A 7 -1.38 4.19 25.14
CA ILE A 7 -2.59 3.51 25.62
C ILE A 7 -3.27 4.40 26.66
N SER A 8 -4.58 4.54 26.55
CA SER A 8 -5.40 5.28 27.51
C SER A 8 -6.41 4.35 28.18
N TYR A 9 -6.68 4.64 29.45
CA TYR A 9 -7.56 3.86 30.32
C TYR A 9 -8.64 4.78 30.89
N ASN A 10 -9.82 4.21 31.18
CA ASN A 10 -10.86 4.90 31.95
C ASN A 10 -10.54 4.89 33.45
N ASP A 11 -11.39 5.53 34.25
CA ASP A 11 -11.25 5.64 35.71
C ASP A 11 -11.26 4.29 36.44
N GLN A 12 -11.78 3.24 35.78
CA GLN A 12 -11.79 1.87 36.29
C GLN A 12 -10.54 1.07 35.88
N GLY A 13 -9.59 1.69 35.18
CA GLY A 13 -8.38 1.06 34.68
C GLY A 13 -8.59 0.17 33.46
N GLN A 14 -9.75 0.25 32.80
CA GLN A 14 -10.02 -0.48 31.56
C GLN A 14 -9.50 0.29 30.36
N LYS A 15 -8.91 -0.41 29.40
CA LYS A 15 -8.35 0.17 28.18
C LYS A 15 -9.46 0.75 27.31
N VAL A 16 -9.34 2.02 26.91
CA VAL A 16 -10.30 2.71 26.05
C VAL A 16 -9.72 3.15 24.71
N GLU A 17 -8.41 3.36 24.62
CA GLU A 17 -7.75 3.77 23.38
C GLU A 17 -6.31 3.22 23.26
N GLU A 18 -5.89 2.94 22.03
CA GLU A 18 -4.53 2.63 21.64
C GLU A 18 -4.22 3.35 20.32
N ALA A 19 -3.16 4.16 20.32
CA ALA A 19 -2.80 5.02 19.20
C ALA A 19 -1.28 5.11 19.02
N ILE A 20 -0.81 5.15 17.78
CA ILE A 20 0.63 5.21 17.46
C ILE A 20 1.02 6.64 17.07
N TYR A 21 1.96 7.22 17.83
CA TYR A 21 2.46 8.57 17.62
C TYR A 21 3.92 8.58 17.16
N LYS A 22 4.27 9.55 16.31
CA LYS A 22 5.65 9.90 15.99
C LYS A 22 5.79 11.42 16.01
N ASP A 23 6.77 11.93 16.74
CA ASP A 23 7.02 13.37 16.89
C ASP A 23 5.77 14.16 17.34
N GLY A 24 4.94 13.53 18.19
CA GLY A 24 3.68 14.11 18.68
C GLY A 24 2.50 14.07 17.70
N GLN A 25 2.69 13.59 16.47
CA GLN A 25 1.61 13.41 15.48
C GLN A 25 1.12 11.96 15.47
N LEU A 26 -0.18 11.77 15.27
CA LEU A 26 -0.77 10.44 15.08
C LEU A 26 -0.34 9.90 13.70
N THR A 27 0.44 8.83 13.68
CA THR A 27 1.04 8.29 12.44
C THR A 27 0.67 6.85 12.12
N GLY A 28 0.01 6.14 13.04
CA GLY A 28 -0.37 4.74 12.84
C GLY A 28 -1.82 4.45 13.18
N SER A 29 -2.13 3.18 13.44
CA SER A 29 -3.50 2.77 13.75
C SER A 29 -4.00 3.35 15.07
N VAL A 30 -5.30 3.64 15.11
CA VAL A 30 -6.06 3.95 16.33
C VAL A 30 -7.09 2.86 16.53
N ARG A 31 -7.18 2.36 17.76
CA ARG A 31 -8.24 1.46 18.21
C ARG A 31 -8.90 2.05 19.44
N CYS A 32 -10.22 1.98 19.51
CA CYS A 32 -11.00 2.38 20.67
C CYS A 32 -11.88 1.22 21.13
N TRP A 33 -12.01 1.07 22.44
CA TRP A 33 -12.87 0.07 23.07
C TRP A 33 -13.99 0.76 23.84
N GLY A 34 -15.20 0.19 23.77
CA GLY A 34 -16.33 0.60 24.61
C GLY A 34 -16.19 0.04 26.02
N ASP A 35 -17.09 0.47 26.91
CA ASP A 35 -17.09 0.06 28.33
C ASP A 35 -17.31 -1.45 28.53
N ASP A 36 -17.87 -2.14 27.53
CA ASP A 36 -18.00 -3.60 27.52
C ASP A 36 -16.72 -4.33 27.06
N GLY A 37 -15.63 -3.58 26.84
CA GLY A 37 -14.34 -4.07 26.37
C GLY A 37 -14.30 -4.44 24.89
N LYS A 38 -15.39 -4.21 24.13
CA LYS A 38 -15.41 -4.51 22.69
C LYS A 38 -14.82 -3.36 21.90
N GLU A 39 -14.11 -3.69 20.82
CA GLU A 39 -13.59 -2.69 19.90
C GLU A 39 -14.75 -2.00 19.17
N ILE A 40 -14.87 -0.69 19.36
CA ILE A 40 -15.92 0.15 18.77
C ILE A 40 -15.40 0.95 17.57
N LEU A 41 -14.07 1.12 17.47
CA LEU A 41 -13.44 1.81 16.35
C LEU A 41 -12.07 1.20 16.04
N SER A 42 -11.83 0.95 14.75
CA SER A 42 -10.53 0.59 14.19
C SER A 42 -10.23 1.51 13.01
N LYS A 43 -9.29 2.44 13.17
CA LYS A 43 -8.82 3.28 12.07
C LYS A 43 -7.39 2.91 11.75
N LYS A 44 -7.16 2.36 10.57
CA LYS A 44 -5.81 2.12 10.04
C LYS A 44 -5.38 3.32 9.20
N ILE A 45 -4.22 3.88 9.52
CA ILE A 45 -3.58 4.92 8.73
C ILE A 45 -2.47 4.24 7.91
N TYR A 46 -2.55 4.37 6.59
CA TYR A 46 -1.54 3.86 5.67
C TYR A 46 -0.67 5.01 5.19
N ARG A 47 0.64 4.74 5.06
CA ARG A 47 1.58 5.67 4.42
C ARG A 47 1.98 5.11 3.06
N THR A 48 1.83 5.92 2.03
CA THR A 48 2.42 5.63 0.72
C THR A 48 3.92 5.94 0.77
N VAL A 49 4.73 4.98 0.32
CA VAL A 49 6.17 5.15 0.16
C VAL A 49 6.50 4.90 -1.31
N THR A 50 7.17 5.87 -1.93
CA THR A 50 7.71 5.70 -3.28
C THR A 50 8.87 4.71 -3.21
N VAL A 51 8.69 3.52 -3.79
CA VAL A 51 9.71 2.46 -3.81
C VAL A 51 10.66 2.59 -4.99
N LEU A 52 10.25 3.31 -6.03
CA LEU A 52 11.02 3.56 -7.23
C LEU A 52 10.62 4.92 -7.79
N GLU A 53 11.60 5.74 -8.16
CA GLU A 53 11.31 7.00 -8.84
C GLU A 53 10.79 6.76 -10.26
N PRO A 54 9.94 7.65 -10.81
CA PRO A 54 9.48 7.56 -12.19
C PRO A 54 10.67 7.54 -13.16
N GLN A 55 10.79 6.46 -13.92
CA GLN A 55 11.82 6.32 -14.93
C GLN A 55 11.27 6.77 -16.28
N VAL A 56 12.00 7.68 -16.96
CA VAL A 56 11.71 8.05 -18.34
C VAL A 56 12.58 7.20 -19.26
N GLY A 57 11.96 6.35 -20.07
CA GLY A 57 12.66 5.49 -21.03
C GLY A 57 11.91 5.38 -22.34
N TYR A 58 12.65 5.35 -23.45
CA TYR A 58 12.08 5.07 -24.77
C TYR A 58 12.16 3.57 -25.03
N LEU A 59 11.00 2.90 -25.06
CA LEU A 59 10.92 1.54 -25.59
C LEU A 59 10.98 1.61 -27.12
N VAL A 60 12.17 1.46 -27.68
CA VAL A 60 12.38 1.48 -29.13
C VAL A 60 12.01 0.11 -29.70
N SER A 61 10.82 0.03 -30.30
CA SER A 61 10.34 -1.15 -31.03
C SER A 61 10.81 -1.12 -32.49
N TYR A 62 12.11 -1.26 -32.78
CA TYR A 62 12.50 -1.69 -34.12
C TYR A 62 12.46 -3.21 -34.13
N TYR A 63 11.51 -3.74 -34.90
CA TYR A 63 11.22 -5.15 -35.19
C TYR A 63 12.13 -6.17 -34.47
N ASN A 64 11.60 -6.77 -33.41
CA ASN A 64 12.17 -7.95 -32.78
C ASN A 64 11.08 -9.03 -32.73
N PRO A 65 11.31 -10.24 -33.26
CA PRO A 65 10.37 -11.35 -33.17
C PRO A 65 10.30 -11.96 -31.75
N GLY A 66 11.00 -11.38 -30.78
CA GLY A 66 11.06 -11.80 -29.39
C GLY A 66 10.39 -10.81 -28.43
N ASN A 67 9.72 -11.35 -27.41
CA ASN A 67 9.08 -10.62 -26.32
C ASN A 67 10.02 -9.55 -25.72
N SER A 68 9.73 -8.27 -25.96
CA SER A 68 10.39 -7.14 -25.30
C SER A 68 9.84 -6.98 -23.88
N ARG A 69 10.10 -7.95 -23.01
CA ARG A 69 9.73 -7.91 -21.60
C ARG A 69 10.88 -7.29 -20.82
N THR A 70 10.60 -6.19 -20.12
CA THR A 70 11.51 -5.63 -19.12
C THR A 70 11.05 -6.12 -17.75
N LEU A 71 11.94 -6.77 -17.01
CA LEU A 71 11.69 -7.14 -15.62
C LEU A 71 12.28 -6.05 -14.73
N ILE A 72 11.44 -5.40 -13.94
CA ILE A 72 11.85 -4.41 -12.94
C ILE A 72 11.71 -5.09 -11.58
N PRO A 73 12.82 -5.55 -10.95
CA PRO A 73 12.74 -6.08 -9.60
C PRO A 73 12.41 -4.93 -8.64
N VAL A 74 11.40 -5.12 -7.80
CA VAL A 74 11.02 -4.19 -6.74
C VAL A 74 11.02 -4.92 -5.42
N THR A 75 11.76 -4.39 -4.44
CA THR A 75 11.69 -4.86 -3.05
C THR A 75 10.64 -4.04 -2.31
N LEU A 76 9.55 -4.69 -1.93
CA LEU A 76 8.48 -4.04 -1.16
C LEU A 76 8.87 -3.92 0.32
N PRO A 77 8.60 -2.77 0.97
CA PRO A 77 8.81 -2.63 2.42
C PRO A 77 8.03 -3.67 3.22
N GLU A 78 8.54 -3.98 4.42
CA GLU A 78 7.81 -4.80 5.38
C GLU A 78 6.45 -4.18 5.72
N ASN A 79 5.42 -5.01 5.89
CA ASN A 79 4.01 -4.60 6.10
C ASN A 79 3.36 -3.87 4.92
N THR A 80 3.85 -4.06 3.68
CA THR A 80 3.17 -3.55 2.47
C THR A 80 1.80 -4.20 2.32
N VAL A 81 0.75 -3.38 2.38
CA VAL A 81 -0.64 -3.84 2.22
C VAL A 81 -1.12 -3.71 0.77
N ARG A 82 -0.67 -2.65 0.09
CA ARG A 82 -0.96 -2.38 -1.33
C ARG A 82 0.23 -1.67 -1.95
N TRP A 83 0.45 -1.90 -3.23
CA TRP A 83 1.41 -1.17 -4.04
C TRP A 83 0.71 -0.73 -5.33
N TYR A 84 1.21 0.36 -5.92
CA TYR A 84 0.70 0.90 -7.16
C TYR A 84 1.89 1.16 -8.08
N TYR A 85 1.63 1.14 -9.39
CA TYR A 85 2.58 1.55 -10.41
C TYR A 85 1.89 2.54 -11.33
N GLU A 86 2.68 3.47 -11.85
CA GLU A 86 2.25 4.43 -12.84
C GLU A 86 3.17 4.30 -14.05
N PHE A 87 2.58 4.20 -15.24
CA PHE A 87 3.32 4.29 -16.49
C PHE A 87 2.54 5.17 -17.45
N THR A 88 3.25 5.95 -18.25
CA THR A 88 2.66 6.73 -19.33
C THR A 88 3.24 6.20 -20.64
N ALA A 89 2.39 5.56 -21.44
CA ALA A 89 2.74 5.09 -22.77
C ALA A 89 1.96 5.90 -23.81
N TYR A 90 2.65 6.43 -24.81
CA TYR A 90 2.02 7.12 -25.93
C TYR A 90 2.02 6.22 -27.17
N ARG A 91 0.99 5.37 -27.30
CA ARG A 91 0.51 4.77 -28.57
C ARG A 91 -0.99 4.53 -28.44
N ASN A 92 -1.72 4.63 -29.55
CA ASN A 92 -3.19 4.47 -29.73
C ASN A 92 -4.01 4.07 -28.47
N LYS A 93 -5.09 4.81 -28.17
CA LYS A 93 -6.01 4.60 -27.04
C LYS A 93 -6.42 3.13 -26.82
N ALA A 94 -6.64 2.36 -27.89
CA ALA A 94 -7.02 0.94 -27.80
C ALA A 94 -5.91 0.07 -27.17
N ASP A 95 -4.64 0.35 -27.47
CA ASP A 95 -3.50 -0.38 -26.92
C ASP A 95 -3.29 -0.04 -25.44
N VAL A 96 -3.58 1.21 -25.03
CA VAL A 96 -3.52 1.65 -23.63
C VAL A 96 -4.56 0.93 -22.78
N GLU A 97 -5.77 0.73 -23.29
CA GLU A 97 -6.86 0.03 -22.57
C GLU A 97 -6.56 -1.47 -22.41
N ALA A 98 -6.03 -2.13 -23.44
CA ALA A 98 -5.63 -3.53 -23.37
C ALA A 98 -4.51 -3.74 -22.34
N ILE A 99 -3.50 -2.87 -22.36
CA ILE A 99 -2.40 -2.88 -21.40
C ILE A 99 -2.93 -2.68 -19.97
N ARG A 100 -3.82 -1.71 -19.74
CA ARG A 100 -4.45 -1.47 -18.42
C ARG A 100 -5.13 -2.73 -17.86
N ASN A 101 -5.86 -3.49 -18.69
CA ASN A 101 -6.59 -4.67 -18.22
C ASN A 101 -5.66 -5.81 -17.80
N THR A 102 -4.60 -6.10 -18.56
CA THR A 102 -3.59 -7.11 -18.18
C THR A 102 -2.92 -6.76 -16.85
N PHE A 103 -2.68 -5.47 -16.64
CA PHE A 103 -2.04 -4.92 -15.46
C PHE A 103 -2.96 -4.92 -14.23
N GLN A 104 -4.24 -4.59 -14.39
CA GLN A 104 -5.24 -4.72 -13.32
C GLN A 104 -5.31 -6.16 -12.79
N LEU A 105 -5.34 -7.15 -13.69
CA LEU A 105 -5.35 -8.57 -13.32
C LEU A 105 -4.09 -8.98 -12.53
N ALA A 106 -2.91 -8.47 -12.91
CA ALA A 106 -1.66 -8.72 -12.17
C ALA A 106 -1.69 -8.10 -10.77
N SER A 107 -2.25 -6.88 -10.64
CA SER A 107 -2.44 -6.21 -9.35
C SER A 107 -3.38 -6.99 -8.44
N ASP A 108 -4.52 -7.45 -8.97
CA ASP A 108 -5.52 -8.21 -8.22
C ASP A 108 -4.96 -9.57 -7.77
N TYR A 109 -4.20 -10.25 -8.64
CA TYR A 109 -3.52 -11.50 -8.31
C TYR A 109 -2.50 -11.32 -7.19
N LEU A 110 -1.63 -10.31 -7.27
CA LEU A 110 -0.65 -10.03 -6.22
C LEU A 110 -1.30 -9.64 -4.89
N TYR A 111 -2.38 -8.85 -4.94
CA TYR A 111 -3.17 -8.55 -3.74
C TYR A 111 -3.74 -9.82 -3.09
N SER A 112 -4.21 -10.77 -3.91
CA SER A 112 -4.69 -12.07 -3.40
C SER A 112 -3.58 -12.88 -2.71
N LEU A 113 -2.36 -12.88 -3.27
CA LEU A 113 -1.22 -13.59 -2.68
C LEU A 113 -0.78 -12.98 -1.35
N ILE A 114 -0.73 -11.65 -1.25
CA ILE A 114 -0.39 -10.95 0.00
C ILE A 114 -1.42 -11.27 1.08
N LYS A 115 -2.71 -11.28 0.73
CA LYS A 115 -3.80 -11.59 1.68
C LYS A 115 -3.78 -13.05 2.16
N LEU A 116 -3.31 -13.99 1.33
CA LEU A 116 -3.21 -15.42 1.71
C LEU A 116 -1.98 -15.70 2.59
N ALA A 117 -0.97 -14.83 2.56
CA ALA A 117 0.27 -14.97 3.33
C ALA A 117 0.22 -14.28 4.72
N SER A 118 -0.86 -13.56 5.03
CA SER A 118 -1.09 -12.82 6.28
C SER A 118 -2.18 -13.47 7.13
#